data_AF-A0A2V9PK21-F1
#
_entry.id   AF-A0A2V9PK21-F1
#
_cell.length_a   1.000
_cell.length_b   1.000
_cell.length_c   1.000
_cell.angle_alpha   90.00
_cell.angle_beta   90.00
_cell.angle_gamma   90.00
#
_symmetry.space_group_name_H-M   'P 1'
#
loop_
_entity.id
_entity.type
_entity.pdbx_description
1 polymer ?
#
loop_
_entity_poly.entity_id
_entity_poly.type
_entity_poly.pdbx_seq_one_letter_code
_entity_poly.pdbx_strand_id
1 'polypeptide(L)'
;MQTKAGTLYTRNGNFRVSATGQLVTAAGDPLLAESGPIAVPGGPVSVSSDGTVSVNGALAGKLRIVEFSTATAVTPAGGSYYSAAAKDAKPALGSVVQQGMIESSNVNPVAAMVGLISAQRQAEMIERAMSAFYADFNRIAADELPRI
;
A
#
# COMPACT_ATOMS: atom_id res chain seq x y z
N MET A 1 -1.89 -8.28 9.87
CA MET A 1 -2.83 -7.62 10.82
C MET A 1 -4.22 -8.20 10.62
N GLN A 2 -5.09 -8.07 11.62
CA GLN A 2 -6.47 -8.55 11.52
C GLN A 2 -7.41 -7.37 11.29
N THR A 3 -8.07 -7.33 10.13
CA THR A 3 -9.13 -6.35 9.86
C THR A 3 -10.48 -7.04 9.80
N LYS A 4 -11.57 -6.26 9.73
CA LYS A 4 -12.93 -6.81 9.53
C LYS A 4 -13.07 -7.61 8.22
N ALA A 5 -12.22 -7.32 7.22
CA ALA A 5 -12.19 -8.00 5.93
C ALA A 5 -11.29 -9.25 5.91
N GLY A 6 -10.64 -9.58 7.02
CA GLY A 6 -9.71 -10.69 7.14
C GLY A 6 -8.26 -10.24 7.38
N THR A 7 -7.32 -11.16 7.17
CA THR A 7 -5.90 -10.86 7.34
C THR A 7 -5.37 -10.00 6.20
N LEU A 8 -4.82 -8.84 6.53
CA LEU A 8 -4.12 -7.96 5.60
C LEU A 8 -2.64 -7.84 5.98
N TYR A 9 -1.83 -7.43 5.02
CA TYR A 9 -0.38 -7.25 5.15
C TYR A 9 0.00 -5.80 4.87
N THR A 10 1.07 -5.31 5.50
CA THR A 10 1.61 -3.97 5.25
C THR A 10 3.11 -3.97 5.47
N ARG A 11 3.79 -3.05 4.78
CA ARG A 11 5.17 -2.66 5.06
C ARG A 11 5.27 -1.40 5.92
N ASN A 12 4.14 -0.77 6.24
CA ASN A 12 4.12 0.43 7.05
C ASN A 12 4.48 0.08 8.49
N GLY A 13 5.55 0.71 9.01
CA GLY A 13 6.02 0.55 10.39
C GLY A 13 5.38 1.50 11.41
N ASN A 14 4.41 2.33 11.00
CA ASN A 14 3.75 3.29 11.89
C ASN A 14 2.70 2.61 12.78
N PHE A 15 3.15 2.09 13.91
CA PHE A 15 2.33 1.44 14.93
C PHE A 15 2.23 2.27 16.20
N ARG A 16 1.12 2.10 16.92
CA ARG A 16 0.86 2.75 18.21
C ARG A 16 0.24 1.76 19.18
N VAL A 17 0.32 2.07 20.47
CA VAL A 17 -0.39 1.31 21.51
C VAL A 17 -1.78 1.90 21.67
N SER A 18 -2.82 1.06 21.59
CA SER A 18 -4.20 1.46 21.82
C SER A 18 -4.47 1.70 23.32
N ALA A 19 -5.59 2.36 23.64
CA ALA A 19 -6.04 2.53 25.03
C ALA A 19 -6.31 1.19 25.75
N THR A 20 -6.58 0.12 24.99
CA THR A 20 -6.76 -1.24 25.51
C THR A 20 -5.43 -1.99 25.70
N GLY A 21 -4.29 -1.33 25.48
CA GLY A 21 -2.97 -1.94 25.62
C GLY A 21 -2.68 -2.96 24.52
N GLN A 22 -3.06 -2.69 23.27
CA GLN A 22 -2.73 -3.54 22.12
C GLN A 22 -1.91 -2.76 21.10
N LEU A 23 -0.98 -3.45 20.44
CA LEU A 23 -0.25 -2.85 19.33
C LEU A 23 -1.15 -2.80 18.08
N VAL A 24 -1.45 -1.59 17.62
CA VAL A 24 -2.37 -1.32 16.52
C VAL A 24 -1.71 -0.45 15.44
N THR A 25 -2.23 -0.51 14.22
CA THR A 25 -1.85 0.41 13.13
C THR A 25 -2.38 1.82 13.40
N ALA A 26 -1.97 2.78 12.56
CA ALA A 26 -2.56 4.13 12.58
C ALA A 26 -4.09 4.15 12.37
N ALA A 27 -4.64 3.13 11.72
CA ALA A 27 -6.08 2.95 11.51
C ALA A 27 -6.78 2.24 12.69
N GLY A 28 -6.03 1.78 13.70
CA GLY A 28 -6.57 1.07 14.87
C GLY A 28 -6.70 -0.45 14.67
N ASP A 29 -6.18 -1.00 13.58
CA ASP A 29 -6.24 -2.45 13.35
C ASP A 29 -5.17 -3.18 14.18
N PRO A 30 -5.52 -4.25 14.91
CA PRO A 30 -4.56 -4.99 15.73
C PRO A 30 -3.54 -5.76 14.89
N LEU A 31 -2.28 -5.70 15.33
CA LEU A 31 -1.20 -6.49 14.74
C LEU A 31 -1.32 -7.96 15.16
N LEU A 32 -1.10 -8.85 14.19
CA LEU A 32 -1.06 -10.28 14.43
C LEU A 32 0.39 -10.71 14.68
N ALA A 33 0.65 -11.28 15.84
CA ALA A 33 1.86 -12.02 16.17
C ALA A 33 1.76 -13.46 15.68
N GLU A 34 2.83 -14.24 15.88
CA GLU A 34 2.78 -15.69 15.72
C GLU A 34 1.67 -16.32 16.59
N SER A 35 1.52 -15.90 17.85
CA SER A 35 0.61 -16.48 18.85
C SER A 35 -0.70 -15.69 19.11
N GLY A 36 -1.01 -14.67 18.31
CA GLY A 36 -2.21 -13.82 18.51
C GLY A 36 -1.91 -12.32 18.55
N PRO A 37 -2.83 -11.45 19.01
CA PRO A 37 -2.55 -10.03 19.15
C PRO A 37 -1.44 -9.73 20.17
N ILE A 38 -0.62 -8.71 19.92
CA ILE A 38 0.45 -8.30 20.87
C ILE A 38 -0.15 -7.37 21.92
N ALA A 39 -0.15 -7.84 23.17
CA ALA A 39 -0.54 -7.03 24.33
C ALA A 39 0.65 -6.21 24.85
N VAL A 40 0.39 -4.93 25.08
CA VAL A 40 1.31 -3.94 25.63
C VAL A 40 0.64 -3.32 26.86
N PRO A 41 0.81 -3.91 28.06
CA PRO A 41 0.14 -3.44 29.29
C PRO A 41 0.64 -2.08 29.79
N GLY A 42 1.66 -1.51 29.14
CA GLY A 42 2.23 -0.19 29.44
C GLY A 42 3.74 -0.23 29.70
N GLY A 43 4.43 0.88 29.46
CA GLY A 43 5.87 1.04 29.62
C GLY A 43 6.67 1.03 28.31
N PRO A 44 8.01 1.16 28.38
CA PRO A 44 8.88 1.12 27.21
C PRO A 44 8.71 -0.17 26.40
N VAL A 45 8.47 0.01 25.10
CA VAL A 45 8.39 -1.06 24.10
C VAL A 45 9.68 -1.10 23.31
N SER A 46 10.30 -2.28 23.22
CA SER A 46 11.46 -2.54 22.37
C SER A 46 11.15 -3.64 21.37
N VAL A 47 11.58 -3.47 20.12
CA VAL A 47 11.42 -4.46 19.06
C VAL A 47 12.80 -4.86 18.55
N SER A 48 13.13 -6.13 18.71
CA SER A 48 14.37 -6.73 18.23
C SER A 48 14.37 -6.93 16.71
N SER A 49 15.55 -7.13 16.15
CA SER A 49 15.77 -7.32 14.70
C SER A 49 15.01 -8.49 14.09
N ASP A 50 14.72 -9.51 14.89
CA ASP A 50 13.95 -10.71 14.52
C ASP A 50 12.42 -10.51 14.64
N GLY A 51 11.97 -9.30 14.97
CA GLY A 51 10.57 -8.97 15.20
C GLY A 51 10.07 -9.32 16.60
N THR A 52 10.94 -9.72 17.52
CA THR A 52 10.55 -9.98 18.92
C THR A 52 10.22 -8.66 19.63
N VAL A 53 9.00 -8.56 20.14
CA VAL A 53 8.50 -7.40 20.88
C VAL A 53 8.60 -7.68 22.38
N SER A 54 9.23 -6.75 23.10
CA SER A 54 9.35 -6.78 24.55
C SER A 54 8.78 -5.50 25.16
N VAL A 55 8.16 -5.64 26.32
CA VAL A 55 7.55 -4.53 27.09
C VAL A 55 8.15 -4.59 28.50
N ASN A 56 8.76 -3.49 28.96
CA ASN A 56 9.52 -3.46 30.22
C ASN A 56 10.60 -4.56 30.31
N GLY A 57 11.19 -4.96 29.19
CA GLY A 57 12.19 -6.03 29.13
C GLY A 57 11.62 -7.46 29.20
N ALA A 58 10.29 -7.63 29.32
CA ALA A 58 9.64 -8.94 29.24
C ALA A 58 9.11 -9.21 27.83
N LEU A 59 9.21 -10.45 27.38
CA LEU A 59 8.70 -10.89 26.07
C LEU A 59 7.17 -10.70 26.01
N ALA A 60 6.70 -9.88 25.07
CA ALA A 60 5.27 -9.65 24.82
C ALA A 60 4.74 -10.44 23.61
N GLY A 61 5.60 -10.74 22.64
CA GLY A 61 5.25 -11.54 21.47
C GLY A 61 6.25 -11.37 20.33
N LYS A 62 6.01 -12.05 19.21
CA LYS A 62 6.84 -11.94 18.01
C LYS A 62 6.01 -11.54 16.80
N LEU A 63 6.40 -10.46 16.13
CA LEU A 63 5.73 -9.98 14.93
C LEU A 63 5.73 -11.08 13.86
N ARG A 64 4.57 -11.30 13.24
CA ARG A 64 4.46 -12.21 12.11
C ARG A 64 4.93 -11.51 10.84
N ILE A 65 6.20 -11.70 10.51
CA ILE A 65 6.81 -11.19 9.28
C ILE A 65 6.68 -12.27 8.21
N VAL A 66 6.14 -11.90 7.05
CA VAL A 66 5.93 -12.83 5.94
C VAL A 66 6.58 -12.31 4.66
N GLU A 67 7.06 -13.25 3.87
CA GLU A 67 7.55 -13.04 2.51
C GLU A 67 6.61 -13.76 1.53
N PHE A 68 6.45 -13.15 0.37
CA PHE A 68 5.64 -13.69 -0.73
C PHE A 68 6.57 -14.12 -1.86
N SER A 69 6.20 -15.18 -2.56
CA SER A 69 6.92 -15.58 -3.78
C SER A 69 6.68 -14.55 -4.90
N THR A 70 7.58 -14.47 -5.87
CA THR A 70 7.44 -13.58 -7.04
C THR A 70 6.20 -13.89 -7.88
N ALA A 71 5.66 -15.11 -7.80
CA ALA A 71 4.44 -15.52 -8.49
C ALA A 71 3.15 -15.18 -7.71
N THR A 72 3.26 -14.70 -6.47
CA THR A 72 2.11 -14.40 -5.63
C THR A 72 1.46 -13.08 -6.07
N ALA A 73 0.17 -13.14 -6.41
CA ALA A 73 -0.62 -11.94 -6.65
C ALA A 73 -0.88 -11.21 -5.32
N VAL A 74 -0.17 -10.11 -5.09
CA VAL A 74 -0.39 -9.21 -3.96
C VAL A 74 -1.23 -8.04 -4.45
N THR A 75 -2.46 -7.93 -3.96
CA THR A 75 -3.40 -6.89 -4.38
C THR A 75 -3.45 -5.75 -3.36
N PRO A 76 -3.37 -4.48 -3.79
CA PRO A 76 -3.51 -3.36 -2.87
C PRO A 76 -4.95 -3.27 -2.35
N ALA A 77 -5.09 -3.12 -1.03
CA ALA A 77 -6.37 -2.99 -0.32
C ALA A 77 -6.60 -1.56 0.21
N GLY A 78 -5.79 -0.59 -0.23
CA GLY A 78 -5.83 0.81 0.21
C GLY A 78 -5.07 1.06 1.52
N GLY A 79 -4.74 2.31 1.82
CA GLY A 79 -4.11 2.68 3.10
C GLY A 79 -2.74 2.03 3.37
N SER A 80 -2.00 1.64 2.32
CA SER A 80 -0.78 0.81 2.41
C SER A 80 -1.01 -0.61 2.91
N TYR A 81 -2.25 -1.11 2.81
CA TYR A 81 -2.60 -2.50 3.02
C TYR A 81 -2.57 -3.29 1.72
N TYR A 82 -2.23 -4.56 1.88
CA TYR A 82 -2.13 -5.54 0.82
C TYR A 82 -2.89 -6.80 1.25
N SER A 83 -3.65 -7.37 0.33
CA SER A 83 -4.24 -8.69 0.46
C SER A 83 -3.48 -9.69 -0.41
N ALA A 84 -3.34 -10.90 0.11
CA ALA A 84 -2.74 -12.04 -0.58
C ALA A 84 -3.37 -13.33 -0.04
N ALA A 85 -3.37 -14.40 -0.84
CA ALA A 85 -3.86 -15.68 -0.37
C ALA A 85 -2.98 -16.20 0.78
N ALA A 86 -3.60 -16.65 1.87
CA ALA A 86 -2.88 -17.06 3.09
C ALA A 86 -1.85 -18.18 2.84
N LYS A 87 -2.11 -19.07 1.88
CA LYS A 87 -1.20 -20.15 1.48
C LYS A 87 0.15 -19.67 0.90
N ASP A 88 0.17 -18.43 0.39
CA ASP A 88 1.34 -17.87 -0.29
C ASP A 88 2.20 -17.02 0.66
N ALA A 89 1.69 -16.72 1.87
CA ALA A 89 2.41 -16.01 2.91
C ALA A 89 3.33 -16.99 3.67
N LYS A 90 4.63 -16.94 3.40
CA LYS A 90 5.62 -17.76 4.11
C LYS A 90 6.31 -16.93 5.19
N PRO A 91 6.69 -17.51 6.35
CA PRO A 91 7.51 -16.79 7.33
C PRO A 91 8.78 -16.26 6.69
N ALA A 92 9.11 -14.99 6.93
CA ALA A 92 10.31 -14.37 6.42
C ALA A 92 11.55 -14.94 7.13
N LEU A 93 12.59 -15.31 6.36
CA LEU A 93 13.81 -15.92 6.90
C LEU A 93 14.99 -14.95 7.00
N GLY A 94 15.01 -13.89 6.17
CA GLY A 94 16.10 -12.91 6.12
C GLY A 94 15.66 -11.46 6.36
N SER A 95 14.35 -11.21 6.51
CA SER A 95 13.84 -9.86 6.76
C SER A 95 14.13 -9.42 8.19
N VAL A 96 14.67 -8.21 8.33
CA VAL A 96 15.06 -7.60 9.61
C VAL A 96 14.15 -6.43 9.94
N VAL A 97 13.72 -6.34 11.20
CA VAL A 97 12.99 -5.19 11.72
C VAL A 97 13.97 -4.18 12.31
N GLN A 98 13.77 -2.90 12.00
CA GLN A 98 14.55 -1.82 12.60
C GLN A 98 13.63 -0.86 13.33
N GLN A 99 13.67 -0.88 14.67
CA GLN A 99 12.88 0.03 15.48
C GLN A 99 13.35 1.48 15.30
N GLY A 100 12.41 2.43 15.25
CA GLY A 100 12.70 3.85 15.10
C GLY A 100 12.89 4.31 13.65
N MET A 101 12.80 3.40 12.68
CA MET A 101 12.91 3.68 11.26
C MET A 101 11.56 3.51 10.56
N ILE A 102 11.33 4.29 9.50
CA ILE A 102 10.16 4.15 8.62
C ILE A 102 10.68 3.87 7.20
N GLU A 103 10.12 2.85 6.55
CA GLU A 103 10.41 2.56 5.13
C GLU A 103 9.84 3.69 4.24
N SER A 104 10.70 4.31 3.43
CA SER A 104 10.29 5.35 2.47
C SER A 104 9.86 4.74 1.14
N SER A 105 9.02 5.46 0.39
CA SER A 105 8.64 5.06 -0.96
C SER A 105 9.86 5.03 -1.89
N ASN A 106 10.00 3.97 -2.66
CA ASN A 106 10.99 3.87 -3.75
C ASN A 106 10.57 4.66 -5.02
N VAL A 107 9.70 5.66 -4.88
CA VAL A 107 9.16 6.44 -6.01
C VAL A 107 9.78 7.83 -6.00
N ASN A 108 10.30 8.26 -7.15
CA ASN A 108 10.78 9.63 -7.32
C ASN A 108 9.60 10.56 -7.67
N PRO A 109 9.26 11.54 -6.80
CA PRO A 109 8.10 12.40 -7.02
C PRO A 109 8.25 13.30 -8.25
N VAL A 110 9.47 13.74 -8.58
CA VAL A 110 9.74 14.59 -9.75
C VAL A 110 9.46 13.81 -11.04
N ALA A 111 10.00 12.60 -11.14
CA ALA A 111 9.78 11.74 -12.31
C ALA A 111 8.28 11.38 -12.46
N ALA A 112 7.60 11.10 -11.35
CA ALA A 112 6.16 10.83 -11.36
C ALA A 112 5.34 12.03 -11.85
N MET A 113 5.66 13.26 -11.42
CA MET A 113 4.98 14.47 -11.89
C MET A 113 5.21 14.74 -13.38
N VAL A 114 6.45 14.55 -13.87
CA VAL A 114 6.74 14.67 -15.32
C VAL A 114 5.95 13.65 -16.12
N GLY A 115 5.79 12.43 -15.60
CA GLY A 115 4.92 11.41 -16.19
C GLY A 115 3.46 11.86 -16.28
N LEU A 116 2.91 12.43 -15.20
CA LEU A 116 1.54 12.96 -15.19
C LEU A 116 1.35 14.12 -16.17
N ILE A 117 2.28 15.08 -16.22
CA ILE A 117 2.22 16.21 -17.17
C ILE A 117 2.27 15.70 -18.61
N SER A 118 3.11 14.69 -18.88
CA SER A 118 3.22 14.10 -20.21
C SER A 118 1.93 13.38 -20.62
N ALA A 119 1.32 12.62 -19.70
CA ALA A 119 0.03 11.97 -19.92
C ALA A 119 -1.10 12.99 -20.14
N GLN A 120 -1.12 14.08 -19.37
CA GLN A 120 -2.09 15.17 -19.55
C GLN A 120 -1.94 15.82 -20.92
N ARG A 121 -0.70 16.14 -21.34
CA ARG A 121 -0.45 16.70 -22.68
C ARG A 121 -0.87 15.74 -23.80
N GLN A 122 -0.66 14.44 -23.63
CA GLN A 122 -1.12 13.44 -24.59
C GLN A 122 -2.65 13.42 -24.67
N ALA A 123 -3.35 13.47 -23.53
CA ALA A 123 -4.81 13.57 -23.52
C ALA A 123 -5.29 14.86 -24.21
N GLU A 124 -4.69 16.01 -23.92
CA GLU A 124 -5.01 17.29 -24.57
C GLU A 124 -4.78 17.24 -26.10
N MET A 125 -3.70 16.59 -26.56
CA MET A 125 -3.44 16.42 -27.99
C MET A 125 -4.49 15.53 -28.66
N ILE A 126 -4.92 14.44 -27.99
CA ILE A 126 -5.98 13.55 -28.49
C ILE A 126 -7.30 14.32 -28.59
N GLU A 127 -7.66 15.13 -27.58
CA GLU A 127 -8.86 15.96 -27.60
C GLU A 127 -8.85 17.00 -28.74
N ARG A 128 -7.70 17.65 -28.98
CA ARG A 128 -7.54 18.58 -30.09
C ARG A 128 -7.65 17.88 -31.44
N ALA A 129 -7.04 16.71 -31.59
CA ALA A 129 -7.13 15.92 -32.80
C ALA A 129 -8.59 15.50 -33.08
N MET A 130 -9.31 14.99 -32.08
CA MET A 130 -10.73 14.67 -32.22
C MET A 130 -11.54 15.90 -32.63
N SER A 131 -11.31 17.05 -31.99
CA SER A 131 -12.02 18.29 -32.31
C SER A 131 -11.76 18.75 -33.74
N ALA A 132 -10.52 18.61 -34.24
CA ALA A 132 -10.17 18.87 -35.64
C ALA A 132 -10.89 17.91 -36.59
N PHE A 133 -10.90 16.61 -36.29
CA PHE A 133 -11.66 15.62 -37.07
C PHE A 133 -13.15 15.97 -37.12
N TYR A 134 -13.78 16.32 -35.99
CA TYR A 134 -15.19 16.72 -35.95
C TYR A 134 -15.48 17.99 -36.77
N ALA A 135 -14.58 18.97 -36.74
CA ALA A 135 -14.70 20.17 -37.56
C ALA A 135 -14.65 19.85 -39.06
N ASP A 136 -13.73 18.97 -39.48
CA ASP A 136 -13.62 18.54 -40.87
C ASP A 136 -14.85 17.75 -41.32
N PHE A 137 -15.36 16.83 -40.50
CA PHE A 137 -16.60 16.09 -40.80
C PHE A 137 -17.81 17.01 -40.97
N ASN A 138 -18.00 17.97 -40.05
CA ASN A 138 -19.10 18.93 -40.15
C ASN A 138 -18.99 19.81 -41.39
N ARG A 139 -17.77 20.19 -41.79
CA ARG A 139 -17.54 20.95 -43.01
C ARG A 139 -17.90 20.14 -44.26
N ILE A 140 -17.42 18.89 -44.37
CA ILE A 140 -17.74 18.01 -45.51
C ILE A 140 -19.25 17.78 -45.61
N ALA A 141 -19.93 17.54 -44.48
CA ALA A 141 -21.37 17.37 -44.45
C ALA A 141 -22.12 18.63 -44.93
N ALA A 142 -21.70 19.83 -44.49
CA ALA A 142 -22.34 21.09 -44.89
C ALA A 142 -22.09 21.46 -46.36
N ASP A 143 -20.90 21.15 -46.90
CA ASP A 143 -20.51 21.53 -48.26
C ASP A 143 -20.98 20.52 -49.34
N GLU A 144 -21.11 19.23 -49.03
CA GLU A 144 -21.45 18.19 -50.02
C GLU A 144 -22.92 17.75 -50.03
N LEU A 145 -23.66 17.84 -48.92
CA LEU A 145 -25.11 17.51 -48.89
C LEU A 145 -26.01 18.40 -49.77
N PRO A 146 -25.73 19.70 -50.00
CA PRO A 146 -26.54 20.54 -50.88
C PRO A 146 -26.31 20.28 -52.39
N ARG A 147 -25.31 19.45 -52.74
CA ARG A 147 -24.84 19.26 -54.13
C ARG A 147 -25.41 18.03 -54.84
N ILE A 148 -26.39 17.36 -54.23
CA ILE A 148 -27.13 16.20 -54.75
C ILE A 148 -28.62 16.57 -54.83
#